data_AF-A0A031LFV8-F1
#
_entry.id   AF-A0A031LFV8-F1
#
_cell.length_a   1.000
_cell.length_b   1.000
_cell.length_c   1.000
_cell.angle_alpha   90.00
_cell.angle_beta   90.00
_cell.angle_gamma   90.00
#
_symmetry.space_group_name_H-M   'P 1'
#
loop_
_entity.id
_entity.type
_entity.pdbx_description
1 polymer ?
#
loop_
_entity_poly.entity_id
_entity_poly.type
_entity_poly.pdbx_seq_one_letter_code
_entity_poly.pdbx_strand_id
1 'polypeptide(L)'
;MKINQLTVMTFLAITVLPSLSYASPKVTSREYKVLLDAMNFNYGNEASNINSYFTVAKTAIENQISRNVTGAMTFDTQREIRFYDTQGSCTLKKYGIQFQRTY
;
A
#
# COMPACT_ATOMS: atom_id res chain seq x y z
N MET A 1 9.02 44.00 -48.05
CA MET A 1 9.57 43.83 -46.70
C MET A 1 10.33 42.51 -46.67
N LYS A 2 11.68 42.52 -46.56
CA LYS A 2 12.48 41.28 -46.55
C LYS A 2 12.61 40.80 -45.10
N ILE A 3 12.09 39.61 -44.81
CA ILE A 3 12.18 39.00 -43.48
C ILE A 3 13.57 38.35 -43.38
N ASN A 4 14.37 38.76 -42.39
CA ASN A 4 15.73 38.26 -42.21
C ASN A 4 15.70 36.81 -41.71
N GLN A 5 16.65 35.99 -42.18
CA GLN A 5 16.75 34.59 -41.73
C GLN A 5 17.05 34.48 -40.23
N LEU A 6 17.75 35.48 -39.67
CA LEU A 6 17.96 35.58 -38.23
C LEU A 6 16.63 35.72 -37.48
N THR A 7 15.72 36.60 -37.93
CA THR A 7 14.38 36.75 -37.34
C THR A 7 13.53 35.49 -37.42
N VAL A 8 13.70 34.66 -38.47
CA VAL A 8 13.00 33.38 -38.59
C VAL A 8 13.56 32.36 -37.60
N MET A 9 14.89 32.29 -37.44
CA MET A 9 15.54 31.38 -36.50
C MET A 9 15.21 31.69 -35.03
N THR A 10 15.18 32.97 -34.64
CA THR A 10 14.80 33.35 -33.27
C THR A 10 13.34 33.02 -32.96
N PHE A 11 12.44 33.19 -33.94
CA PHE A 11 11.03 32.84 -33.77
C PHE A 11 10.83 31.32 -33.62
N LEU A 12 11.61 30.52 -34.37
CA LEU A 12 11.57 29.06 -34.31
C LEU A 12 12.14 28.51 -32.99
N ALA A 13 13.18 29.14 -32.44
CA ALA A 13 13.76 28.74 -31.15
C ALA A 13 12.80 29.00 -29.96
N ILE A 14 11.97 30.04 -30.05
CA ILE A 14 11.00 30.42 -29.00
C ILE A 14 9.76 29.51 -29.02
N THR A 15 9.36 28.97 -30.17
CA THR A 15 8.18 28.08 -30.29
C THR A 15 8.50 26.60 -30.08
N VAL A 16 9.76 26.19 -30.25
CA VAL A 16 10.21 24.78 -30.18
C VAL A 16 10.83 24.42 -28.81
N LEU A 17 10.62 25.25 -27.78
CA LEU A 17 10.71 24.81 -26.39
C LEU A 17 9.30 24.46 -25.88
N PRO A 18 8.63 23.39 -26.39
CA PRO A 18 7.45 22.91 -25.71
C PRO A 18 7.94 22.39 -24.37
N SER A 19 7.53 23.09 -23.32
CA SER A 19 7.37 22.60 -21.96
C SER A 19 7.50 21.08 -21.87
N LEU A 20 8.69 20.60 -21.48
CA LEU A 20 8.88 19.27 -20.89
C LEU A 20 8.25 19.27 -19.49
N SER A 21 6.96 19.64 -19.43
CA SER A 21 6.11 19.54 -18.26
C SER A 21 5.58 18.11 -18.25
N TYR A 22 6.38 17.19 -17.73
CA TYR A 22 5.84 15.90 -17.33
C TYR A 22 4.93 16.14 -16.15
N ALA A 23 3.65 15.75 -16.28
CA ALA A 23 2.76 15.67 -15.13
C ALA A 23 3.35 14.62 -14.19
N SER A 24 4.02 15.06 -13.12
CA SER A 24 4.47 14.13 -12.08
C SER A 24 3.25 13.37 -11.58
N PRO A 25 3.26 12.03 -11.59
CA PRO A 25 2.11 11.25 -11.15
C PRO A 25 1.79 11.64 -9.71
N LYS A 26 0.64 12.30 -9.53
CA LYS A 26 0.15 12.68 -8.21
C LYS A 26 -0.40 11.42 -7.57
N VAL A 27 0.42 10.76 -6.74
CA VAL A 27 -0.01 9.61 -5.97
C VAL A 27 -1.01 10.08 -4.91
N THR A 28 -2.30 9.94 -5.19
CA THR A 28 -3.40 10.36 -4.31
C THR A 28 -3.64 9.36 -3.18
N SER A 29 -3.42 8.07 -3.42
CA SER A 29 -3.47 7.01 -2.41
C SER A 29 -2.34 5.99 -2.58
N ARG A 30 -1.95 5.36 -1.47
CA ARG A 30 -1.06 4.21 -1.44
C ARG A 30 -1.68 3.18 -0.52
N GLU A 31 -1.83 1.96 -1.01
CA GLU A 31 -2.29 0.83 -0.22
C GLU A 31 -1.09 -0.04 0.15
N TYR A 32 -1.01 -0.42 1.42
CA TYR A 32 0.08 -1.26 1.94
C TYR A 32 -0.53 -2.51 2.56
N LYS A 33 -0.07 -3.68 2.10
CA LYS A 33 -0.43 -4.96 2.70
C LYS A 33 0.68 -5.37 3.67
N VAL A 34 0.35 -5.39 4.95
CA VAL A 34 1.27 -5.85 6.00
C VAL A 34 0.98 -7.32 6.28
N LEU A 35 2.00 -8.17 6.15
CA LEU A 35 1.94 -9.55 6.62
C LEU A 35 2.37 -9.57 8.08
N LEU A 36 1.46 -9.98 8.96
CA LEU A 36 1.73 -10.13 10.38
C LEU A 36 2.32 -11.51 10.64
N ASP A 37 3.32 -11.59 11.52
CA ASP A 37 3.84 -12.86 12.01
C ASP A 37 2.88 -13.45 13.04
N ALA A 38 2.22 -14.55 12.66
CA ALA A 38 1.21 -15.22 13.48
C ALA A 38 1.75 -15.70 14.83
N MET A 39 3.06 -15.94 14.99
CA MET A 39 3.64 -16.38 16.28
C MET A 39 3.55 -15.32 17.37
N ASN A 40 3.41 -14.05 16.98
CA ASN A 40 3.27 -12.93 17.92
C ASN A 40 1.81 -12.68 18.34
N PHE A 41 0.85 -13.46 17.86
CA PHE A 41 -0.58 -13.29 18.21
C PHE A 41 -1.07 -14.50 19.00
N ASN A 42 -1.41 -14.28 20.27
CA ASN A 42 -1.98 -15.28 21.17
C ASN A 42 -3.34 -14.81 21.67
N TYR A 43 -4.20 -15.76 22.02
CA TYR A 43 -5.53 -15.45 22.54
C TYR A 43 -5.45 -14.52 23.77
N GLY A 44 -5.98 -13.30 23.63
CA GLY A 44 -6.06 -12.28 24.68
C GLY A 44 -5.08 -11.11 24.56
N ASN A 45 -4.07 -11.19 23.68
CA ASN A 45 -3.12 -10.10 23.46
C ASN A 45 -3.18 -9.50 22.04
N GLU A 46 -4.03 -10.02 21.17
CA GLU A 46 -4.09 -9.61 19.76
C GLU A 46 -4.43 -8.13 19.64
N ALA A 47 -5.35 -7.63 20.46
CA ALA A 47 -5.75 -6.23 20.40
C ALA A 47 -4.60 -5.27 20.72
N SER A 48 -3.80 -5.60 21.75
CA SER A 48 -2.63 -4.82 22.11
C SER A 48 -1.55 -4.90 21.04
N ASN A 49 -1.30 -6.10 20.49
CA ASN A 49 -0.27 -6.32 19.49
C ASN A 49 -0.59 -5.65 18.17
N ILE A 50 -1.85 -5.69 17.71
CA ILE A 50 -2.29 -4.94 16.51
C ILE A 50 -2.12 -3.44 16.72
N ASN A 51 -2.51 -2.91 17.89
CA ASN A 51 -2.33 -1.49 18.19
C ASN A 51 -0.85 -1.09 18.17
N SER A 52 0.03 -1.90 18.77
CA SER A 52 1.47 -1.66 18.75
C SER A 52 2.02 -1.63 17.32
N TYR A 53 1.65 -2.62 16.49
CA TYR A 53 2.01 -2.65 15.07
C TYR A 53 1.55 -1.41 14.32
N PHE A 54 0.32 -0.96 14.57
CA PHE A 54 -0.22 0.22 13.91
C PHE A 54 0.49 1.49 14.34
N THR A 55 0.82 1.66 15.61
CA THR A 55 1.62 2.80 16.08
C THR A 55 2.97 2.86 15.37
N VAL A 56 3.67 1.72 15.27
CA VAL A 56 4.96 1.64 14.56
C VAL A 56 4.80 1.97 13.07
N ALA A 57 3.80 1.38 12.41
CA ALA A 57 3.52 1.61 11.00
C ALA A 57 3.14 3.08 10.72
N LYS A 58 2.31 3.67 11.58
CA LYS A 58 1.92 5.07 11.51
C LYS A 58 3.14 5.98 11.57
N THR A 59 4.01 5.80 12.56
CA THR A 59 5.25 6.58 12.68
C THR A 59 6.16 6.40 11.47
N ALA A 60 6.33 5.17 10.97
CA ALA A 60 7.14 4.90 9.79
C ALA A 60 6.58 5.61 8.55
N ILE A 61 5.27 5.61 8.35
CA ILE A 61 4.62 6.30 7.24
C ILE A 61 4.76 7.81 7.38
N GLU A 62 4.41 8.38 8.54
CA GLU A 62 4.50 9.82 8.83
C GLU A 62 5.91 10.36 8.57
N ASN A 63 6.94 9.61 8.95
CA ASN A 63 8.35 9.95 8.69
C ASN A 63 8.69 10.01 7.19
N GLN A 64 8.01 9.23 6.35
CA GLN A 64 8.26 9.21 4.90
C GLN A 64 7.46 10.27 4.14
N ILE A 65 6.32 10.69 4.67
CA ILE A 65 5.41 11.62 3.98
C ILE A 65 5.41 13.04 4.57
N SER A 66 6.11 13.26 5.69
CA SER A 66 6.20 14.55 6.40
C SER A 66 4.84 15.18 6.71
N ARG A 67 3.82 14.36 6.98
CA ARG A 67 2.46 14.78 7.36
C ARG A 67 1.83 13.74 8.28
N ASN A 68 0.93 14.19 9.15
CA ASN A 68 0.25 13.30 10.09
C ASN A 68 -0.73 12.36 9.37
N VAL A 69 -0.74 11.11 9.78
CA VAL A 69 -1.68 10.08 9.34
C VAL A 69 -2.82 10.02 10.36
N THR A 70 -4.05 10.14 9.88
CA THR A 70 -5.25 9.97 10.70
C THR A 70 -5.93 8.64 10.37
N GLY A 71 -6.68 8.10 11.32
CA GLY A 71 -7.30 6.79 11.22
C GLY A 71 -7.09 5.98 12.50
N ALA A 72 -8.09 5.19 12.85
CA ALA A 72 -8.04 4.23 13.94
C ALA A 72 -8.34 2.85 13.38
N MET A 73 -7.62 1.84 13.85
CA MET A 73 -7.97 0.45 13.56
C MET A 73 -8.92 -0.03 14.65
N THR A 74 -10.19 -0.17 14.31
CA THR A 74 -11.15 -0.89 15.15
C THR A 74 -11.16 -2.35 14.70
N PHE A 75 -11.15 -3.29 15.65
CA PHE A 75 -11.57 -4.65 15.34
C PHE A 75 -13.04 -4.60 14.95
N ASP A 76 -13.28 -4.48 13.65
CA ASP A 76 -14.62 -4.29 13.11
C ASP A 76 -15.47 -5.56 13.35
N THR A 77 -14.84 -6.74 13.31
CA THR A 77 -15.54 -8.02 13.50
C THR A 77 -14.58 -9.11 13.97
N GLN A 78 -14.97 -9.83 15.04
CA GLN A 78 -14.38 -11.13 15.38
C GLN A 78 -14.95 -12.14 14.37
N ARG A 79 -14.11 -12.64 13.46
CA ARG A 79 -14.55 -13.57 12.41
C ARG A 79 -14.31 -15.00 12.86
N GLU A 80 -15.34 -15.83 12.77
CA GLU A 80 -15.19 -17.27 12.99
C GLU A 80 -14.53 -17.88 11.75
N ILE A 81 -13.29 -18.33 11.89
CA ILE A 81 -12.56 -19.01 10.82
C ILE A 81 -12.70 -20.51 11.05
N ARG A 82 -13.25 -21.22 10.06
CA ARG A 82 -13.28 -22.68 10.06
C ARG A 82 -12.24 -23.22 9.09
N PHE A 83 -11.42 -24.15 9.60
CA PHE A 83 -10.44 -24.88 8.82
C PHE A 83 -11.04 -26.22 8.37
N TYR A 84 -10.84 -26.56 7.11
CA TYR A 84 -11.34 -27.80 6.54
C TYR A 84 -10.17 -28.63 6.03
N ASP A 85 -10.29 -29.94 6.17
CA ASP A 85 -9.39 -30.90 5.55
C ASP A 85 -10.19 -32.16 5.16
N THR A 86 -9.54 -33.04 4.41
CA THR A 86 -10.08 -34.35 4.05
C THR A 86 -10.07 -35.26 5.29
N GLN A 87 -11.24 -35.81 5.61
CA GLN A 87 -11.42 -36.71 6.74
C GLN A 87 -10.49 -37.92 6.62
N GLY A 88 -9.78 -38.23 7.71
CA GLY A 88 -8.89 -39.40 7.81
C GLY A 88 -7.50 -39.21 7.20
N SER A 89 -7.32 -38.42 6.14
CA SER A 89 -6.02 -38.24 5.49
C SER A 89 -5.27 -36.96 5.87
N CYS A 90 -5.99 -35.92 6.33
CA CYS A 90 -5.41 -34.61 6.65
C CYS A 90 -4.45 -34.10 5.56
N THR A 91 -4.86 -34.25 4.30
CA THR A 91 -4.01 -34.05 3.12
C THR A 91 -3.45 -32.63 3.09
N LEU A 92 -4.28 -31.63 3.39
CA LEU A 92 -3.87 -30.24 3.35
C LEU A 92 -2.79 -29.96 4.40
N LYS A 93 -2.98 -30.46 5.63
CA LYS A 93 -1.97 -30.38 6.69
C LYS A 93 -0.64 -31.01 6.28
N LYS A 94 -0.66 -32.19 5.64
CA LYS A 94 0.55 -32.90 5.19
C LYS A 94 1.39 -32.08 4.21
N TYR A 95 0.74 -31.28 3.35
CA TYR A 95 1.41 -30.43 2.37
C TYR A 95 1.67 -28.99 2.88
N GLY A 96 1.35 -28.69 4.14
CA GLY A 96 1.49 -27.34 4.70
C GLY A 96 0.51 -26.33 4.09
N ILE A 97 -0.58 -26.81 3.49
CA ILE A 97 -1.61 -26.01 2.84
C ILE A 97 -2.78 -25.85 3.82
N GLN A 98 -3.39 -24.67 3.88
CA GLN A 98 -4.57 -24.41 4.71
C GLN A 98 -5.73 -23.96 3.83
N PHE A 99 -6.88 -24.63 3.97
CA PHE A 99 -8.14 -24.20 3.36
C PHE A 99 -9.07 -23.69 4.45
N GLN A 100 -9.47 -22.42 4.32
CA GLN A 100 -10.28 -21.73 5.31
C GLN A 100 -11.47 -21.05 4.67
N ARG A 101 -12.59 -20.99 5.40
CA ARG A 101 -13.75 -20.16 5.06
C ARG A 101 -13.96 -19.11 6.13
N THR A 102 -14.19 -17.88 5.69
CA THR A 102 -14.52 -16.74 6.53
C THR A 102 -16.00 -16.46 6.41
N TYR A 103 -16.68 -16.22 7.54
CA TYR A 103 -18.08 -15.79 7.63
C TYR A 103 -18.18 -14.35 8.10
#